data_AF-A0A9P7E0B2-F1
#
_entry.id   AF-A0A9P7E0B2-F1
#
_cell.length_a   1.000
_cell.length_b   1.000
_cell.length_c   1.000
_cell.angle_alpha   90.00
_cell.angle_beta   90.00
_cell.angle_gamma   90.00
#
_symmetry.space_group_name_H-M   'P 1'
#
loop_
_entity.id
_entity.type
_entity.pdbx_description
1 polymer ?
#
loop_
_entity_poly.entity_id
_entity_poly.type
_entity_poly.pdbx_seq_one_letter_code
_entity_poly.pdbx_strand_id
1 'polypeptide(L)'
;MPPFATEPLLTTDVPSPSSTTTIHPTYKYTCPYSKHKEGRNLVVCIDGSSNRFGLKNTNVVELYSQLVKSEAQLTYYNSGVGTHARPTWRSLTYVHYWLSNKVDLLIAWNLERVILAAYRWISENYQDGDRIYLFGFSRGAYQARAIAGMIHRVGLILPGNNEQIPFAFELYSKIDEKASKRKKSRRKHAWANELAETFKSTFCRSHVHIHFIGVWDTVSSVGVVRGKTLPSTTNGDHHMCYFRHALALDERRVKFLPEYIHGANTEGSHSERIKEVWFAGSHSDVGGGNRLNEKLQSGDIPLLWMRKEAVEAGLRVKPTEVVWKMDDLQKRTFESLRRTWWLLEFAPVKRVVYGTQDNHTFGYVLLHRGAPRVILPGQKIHASVLFKGNYRAKAKFWKDFDVWPELMYWNDPVSQDRLSKLGQVWEKDIFDASTVPSLLRDIQLHGVECFDAVDRLAFMASFGECFISLLQFVF
;
A
#
# COMPACT_ATOMS: atom_id res chain seq x y z
N MET A 1 -55.94 49.89 50.73
CA MET A 1 -55.06 48.71 50.63
C MET A 1 -54.54 48.64 49.20
N PRO A 2 -53.22 48.59 48.99
CA PRO A 2 -52.59 48.69 47.67
C PRO A 2 -52.62 47.34 46.92
N PRO A 3 -52.59 47.33 45.57
CA PRO A 3 -52.49 46.11 44.79
C PRO A 3 -51.02 45.75 44.46
N PHE A 4 -50.73 44.47 44.71
CA PHE A 4 -49.74 43.56 44.12
C PHE A 4 -48.63 44.14 43.22
N ALA A 5 -47.40 44.02 43.71
CA ALA A 5 -46.17 44.19 42.95
C ALA A 5 -45.81 42.88 42.22
N THR A 6 -45.62 42.98 40.91
CA THR A 6 -45.05 41.96 40.02
C THR A 6 -43.52 42.03 40.04
N GLU A 7 -42.86 40.88 40.20
CA GLU A 7 -41.41 40.71 40.12
C GLU A 7 -40.85 40.98 38.70
N PRO A 8 -39.63 41.54 38.55
CA PRO A 8 -39.01 41.80 37.26
C PRO A 8 -38.20 40.61 36.71
N LEU A 9 -38.28 40.44 35.39
CA LEU A 9 -37.52 39.50 34.55
C LEU A 9 -35.99 39.59 34.79
N LEU A 10 -35.36 38.44 35.02
CA LEU A 10 -33.91 38.27 35.04
C LEU A 10 -33.38 38.08 33.60
N THR A 11 -32.56 39.02 33.14
CA THR A 11 -31.83 38.96 31.87
C THR A 11 -30.72 37.91 31.92
N THR A 12 -30.75 36.91 31.03
CA THR A 12 -29.61 36.00 30.81
C THR A 12 -28.76 36.52 29.65
N ASP A 13 -27.59 37.05 29.97
CA ASP A 13 -26.57 37.45 29.00
C ASP A 13 -26.12 36.26 28.15
N VAL A 14 -26.19 36.41 26.83
CA VAL A 14 -25.67 35.47 25.84
C VAL A 14 -24.18 35.77 25.62
N PRO A 15 -23.25 34.81 25.83
CA PRO A 15 -21.84 35.04 25.50
C PRO A 15 -21.63 35.05 23.98
N SER A 16 -20.92 36.07 23.50
CA SER A 16 -20.47 36.27 22.12
C SER A 16 -19.55 35.14 21.62
N PRO A 17 -19.64 34.73 20.34
CA PRO A 17 -18.82 33.65 19.79
C PRO A 17 -17.44 34.17 19.37
N SER A 18 -16.48 34.20 20.30
CA SER A 18 -15.08 34.53 19.99
C SER A 18 -14.12 33.54 20.63
N SER A 19 -14.09 32.32 20.10
CA SER A 19 -12.92 31.46 20.09
C SER A 19 -13.20 30.29 19.15
N THR A 20 -12.80 30.43 17.89
CA THR A 20 -12.72 29.27 16.98
C THR A 20 -11.61 28.38 17.53
N THR A 21 -11.97 27.40 18.36
CA THR A 21 -11.06 26.33 18.75
C THR A 21 -10.70 25.61 17.46
N THR A 22 -9.50 25.85 16.95
CA THR A 22 -8.95 25.13 15.80
C THR A 22 -8.85 23.67 16.21
N ILE A 23 -9.86 22.86 15.86
CA ILE A 23 -9.83 21.41 16.07
C ILE A 23 -8.73 20.87 15.15
N HIS A 24 -7.53 20.67 15.71
CA HIS A 24 -6.45 20.02 14.98
C HIS A 24 -6.89 18.58 14.67
N PRO A 25 -6.76 18.10 13.42
CA PRO A 25 -7.13 16.73 13.09
C PRO A 25 -6.25 15.75 13.89
N THR A 26 -6.87 15.00 14.80
CA THR A 26 -6.23 13.90 15.54
C THR A 26 -6.08 12.71 14.60
N TYR A 27 -4.91 12.57 13.98
CA TYR A 27 -4.58 11.36 13.22
C TYR A 27 -4.34 10.21 14.20
N LYS A 28 -4.92 9.04 13.92
CA LYS A 28 -4.67 7.80 14.68
C LYS A 28 -3.19 7.42 14.67
N TYR A 29 -2.49 7.78 13.59
CA TYR A 29 -1.10 7.43 13.34
C TYR A 29 -0.20 8.67 13.35
N THR A 30 0.67 8.79 14.36
CA THR A 30 1.71 9.83 14.45
C THR A 30 3.09 9.28 14.11
N CYS A 31 3.78 9.90 13.14
CA CYS A 31 5.13 9.45 12.78
C CYS A 31 6.12 9.65 13.94
N PRO A 32 6.83 8.60 14.39
CA PRO A 32 7.76 8.71 15.52
C PRO A 32 9.04 9.51 15.20
N TYR A 33 9.33 9.75 13.91
CA TYR A 33 10.53 10.45 13.46
C TYR A 33 10.27 11.91 13.09
N SER A 34 9.01 12.35 13.02
CA SER A 34 8.69 13.72 12.65
C SER A 34 8.66 14.62 13.88
N LYS A 35 9.49 15.67 13.88
CA LYS A 35 9.42 16.76 14.87
C LYS A 35 8.25 17.71 14.59
N HIS A 36 7.78 17.74 13.34
CA HIS A 36 6.68 18.61 12.90
C HIS A 36 5.37 17.81 12.87
N LYS A 37 4.36 18.28 13.61
CA LYS A 37 3.00 17.71 13.57
C LYS A 37 2.22 18.14 12.34
N GLU A 38 2.68 19.18 11.65
CA GLU A 38 1.99 19.83 10.54
C GLU A 38 2.97 20.06 9.38
N GLY A 39 2.55 19.65 8.19
CA GLY A 39 3.32 19.72 6.95
C GLY A 39 2.45 19.30 5.77
N ARG A 40 2.81 19.75 4.56
CA ARG A 40 2.05 19.41 3.34
C ARG A 40 2.29 17.94 3.01
N ASN A 41 1.41 17.37 2.20
CA ASN A 41 1.53 15.99 1.75
C ASN A 41 2.10 15.95 0.34
N LEU A 42 3.19 15.21 0.13
CA LEU A 42 3.72 14.89 -1.20
C LEU A 42 3.36 13.43 -1.51
N VAL A 43 2.40 13.23 -2.42
CA VAL A 43 1.86 11.91 -2.74
C VAL A 43 2.35 11.43 -4.10
N VAL A 44 3.12 10.36 -4.12
CA VAL A 44 3.68 9.74 -5.32
C VAL A 44 2.98 8.41 -5.57
N CYS A 45 2.37 8.25 -6.74
CA CYS A 45 1.66 7.04 -7.16
C CYS A 45 2.33 6.43 -8.40
N ILE A 46 2.80 5.19 -8.30
CA ILE A 46 3.52 4.49 -9.39
C ILE A 46 2.81 3.20 -9.74
N ASP A 47 2.25 3.14 -10.94
CA ASP A 47 1.53 1.97 -11.43
C ASP A 47 2.46 0.89 -12.01
N GLY A 48 1.93 -0.33 -12.18
CA GLY A 48 2.65 -1.45 -12.78
C GLY A 48 3.01 -1.17 -14.24
N SER A 49 4.20 -1.60 -14.68
CA SER A 49 4.76 -1.21 -16.00
C SER A 49 4.00 -1.69 -17.26
N SER A 50 2.91 -2.41 -17.09
CA SER A 50 2.01 -2.89 -18.15
C SER A 50 0.60 -2.29 -18.07
N ASN A 51 0.34 -1.43 -17.08
CA ASN A 51 -0.97 -0.87 -16.81
C ASN A 51 -1.12 0.48 -17.53
N ARG A 52 -2.30 0.71 -18.09
CA ARG A 52 -2.64 1.96 -18.79
C ARG A 52 -4.00 2.40 -18.32
N PHE A 53 -4.16 3.71 -18.19
CA PHE A 53 -5.47 4.30 -18.00
C PHE A 53 -6.40 3.88 -19.14
N GLY A 54 -7.62 3.46 -18.80
CA GLY A 54 -8.60 3.01 -19.78
C GLY A 54 -9.84 2.44 -19.11
N LEU A 55 -10.42 1.40 -19.72
CA LEU A 55 -11.64 0.78 -19.18
C LEU A 55 -11.38 -0.09 -17.94
N LYS A 56 -10.12 -0.51 -17.74
CA LYS A 56 -9.67 -1.35 -16.63
C LYS A 56 -8.47 -0.69 -15.95
N ASN A 57 -8.73 -0.02 -14.84
CA ASN A 57 -7.77 0.76 -14.07
C ASN A 57 -7.32 0.00 -12.82
N THR A 58 -6.13 0.31 -12.35
CA THR A 58 -5.55 -0.26 -11.13
C THR A 58 -6.00 0.50 -9.90
N ASN A 59 -5.78 -0.11 -8.74
CA ASN A 59 -6.04 0.53 -7.45
C ASN A 59 -5.14 1.76 -7.21
N VAL A 60 -4.00 1.87 -7.90
CA VAL A 60 -3.14 3.07 -7.85
C VAL A 60 -3.84 4.25 -8.53
N VAL A 61 -4.39 4.05 -9.74
CA VAL A 61 -5.14 5.09 -10.46
C VAL A 61 -6.42 5.47 -9.74
N GLU A 62 -7.15 4.47 -9.23
CA GLU A 62 -8.34 4.66 -8.42
C GLU A 62 -8.04 5.55 -7.21
N LEU A 63 -7.04 5.19 -6.39
CA LEU A 63 -6.63 6.02 -5.24
C LEU A 63 -6.21 7.42 -5.69
N TYR A 64 -5.41 7.54 -6.76
CA TYR A 64 -4.94 8.83 -7.27
C TYR A 64 -6.09 9.76 -7.71
N SER A 65 -7.17 9.19 -8.27
CA SER A 65 -8.36 9.94 -8.67
C SER A 65 -9.10 10.54 -7.45
N GLN A 66 -9.02 9.85 -6.31
CA GLN A 66 -9.66 10.22 -5.05
C GLN A 66 -8.82 11.22 -4.22
N LEU A 67 -7.55 11.45 -4.55
CA LEU A 67 -6.72 12.42 -3.83
C LEU A 67 -7.22 13.86 -3.99
N VAL A 68 -7.24 14.60 -2.87
CA VAL A 68 -7.38 16.06 -2.89
C VAL A 68 -6.09 16.66 -3.48
N LYS A 69 -6.23 17.51 -4.49
CA LYS A 69 -5.11 18.17 -5.17
C LYS A 69 -5.15 19.65 -4.77
N SER A 70 -4.16 20.10 -4.01
CA SER A 70 -4.12 21.45 -3.43
C SER A 70 -2.69 21.84 -3.05
N GLU A 71 -2.46 23.10 -2.70
CA GLU A 71 -1.16 23.55 -2.18
C GLU A 71 -0.71 22.77 -0.93
N ALA A 72 -1.66 22.25 -0.13
CA ALA A 72 -1.35 21.46 1.05
C ALA A 72 -1.21 19.94 0.77
N GLN A 73 -1.51 19.48 -0.46
CA GLN A 73 -1.29 18.11 -0.90
C GLN A 73 -0.96 18.05 -2.39
N LEU A 74 0.33 17.94 -2.68
CA LEU A 74 0.88 17.79 -4.02
C LEU A 74 0.84 16.32 -4.44
N THR A 75 0.55 16.07 -5.72
CA THR A 75 0.35 14.71 -6.22
C THR A 75 1.13 14.46 -7.51
N TYR A 76 1.82 13.32 -7.59
CA TYR A 76 2.55 12.86 -8.76
C TYR A 76 2.10 11.46 -9.15
N TYR A 77 1.83 11.24 -10.43
CA TYR A 77 1.45 9.93 -10.96
C TYR A 77 2.37 9.50 -12.10
N ASN A 78 2.79 8.24 -12.07
CA ASN A 78 3.50 7.60 -13.17
C ASN A 78 2.83 6.27 -13.53
N SER A 79 2.51 6.08 -14.81
CA SER A 79 1.87 4.84 -15.30
C SER A 79 2.79 3.64 -15.38
N GLY A 80 4.10 3.80 -15.10
CA GLY A 80 5.10 2.75 -15.20
C GLY A 80 5.42 2.31 -16.63
N VAL A 81 4.73 2.83 -17.66
CA VAL A 81 4.89 2.39 -19.05
C VAL A 81 6.13 3.01 -19.70
N GLY A 82 7.05 2.13 -20.10
CA GLY A 82 8.11 2.44 -21.06
C GLY A 82 7.52 2.80 -22.42
N THR A 83 8.07 3.80 -23.08
CA THR A 83 7.67 4.29 -24.41
C THR A 83 7.96 3.26 -25.51
N HIS A 84 7.32 2.08 -25.56
CA HIS A 84 7.37 1.20 -26.75
C HIS A 84 6.11 0.31 -26.93
N ALA A 85 5.92 -0.08 -28.21
CA ALA A 85 4.70 -0.45 -28.91
C ALA A 85 3.95 -1.72 -28.45
N ARG A 86 2.68 -1.81 -28.86
CA ARG A 86 1.78 -2.98 -28.69
C ARG A 86 2.34 -4.20 -29.44
N PRO A 87 2.74 -5.30 -28.77
CA PRO A 87 3.02 -6.56 -29.46
C PRO A 87 1.73 -7.38 -29.58
N THR A 88 1.57 -8.04 -30.72
CA THR A 88 0.41 -8.88 -31.05
C THR A 88 0.39 -10.16 -30.18
N TRP A 89 -0.72 -10.41 -29.49
CA TRP A 89 -0.87 -11.34 -28.36
C TRP A 89 -0.74 -12.86 -28.66
N ARG A 90 -0.36 -13.28 -29.87
CA ARG A 90 -0.53 -14.68 -30.32
C ARG A 90 0.72 -15.43 -30.77
N SER A 91 1.94 -14.90 -30.62
CA SER A 91 3.15 -15.58 -31.12
C SER A 91 4.04 -16.19 -30.03
N LEU A 92 4.61 -17.38 -30.29
CA LEU A 92 5.75 -17.96 -29.56
C LEU A 92 6.93 -16.98 -29.44
N THR A 93 7.08 -16.07 -30.41
CA THR A 93 8.05 -14.98 -30.39
C THR A 93 7.85 -14.03 -29.20
N TYR A 94 6.62 -13.84 -28.71
CA TYR A 94 6.35 -13.00 -27.53
C TYR A 94 6.87 -13.65 -26.25
N VAL A 95 6.71 -14.97 -26.11
CA VAL A 95 7.25 -15.71 -24.95
C VAL A 95 8.78 -15.68 -24.97
N HIS A 96 9.40 -15.91 -26.13
CA HIS A 96 10.85 -15.81 -26.28
C HIS A 96 11.37 -14.37 -26.06
N TYR A 97 10.64 -13.36 -26.55
CA TYR A 97 10.95 -11.95 -26.33
C TYR A 97 10.90 -11.61 -24.84
N TRP A 98 9.83 -12.01 -24.14
CA TRP A 98 9.66 -11.77 -22.70
C TRP A 98 10.71 -12.50 -21.84
N LEU A 99 11.26 -13.61 -22.32
CA LEU A 99 12.35 -14.36 -21.69
C LEU A 99 13.76 -13.86 -22.08
N SER A 100 13.87 -12.89 -22.98
CA SER A 100 15.16 -12.41 -23.48
C SER A 100 15.80 -11.36 -22.56
N ASN A 101 17.14 -11.40 -22.46
CA ASN A 101 17.94 -10.41 -21.71
C ASN A 101 17.67 -8.95 -22.15
N LYS A 102 17.21 -8.74 -23.39
CA LYS A 102 16.85 -7.41 -23.92
C LYS A 102 15.62 -6.81 -23.21
N VAL A 103 14.64 -7.66 -22.87
CA VAL A 103 13.46 -7.21 -22.12
C VAL A 103 13.82 -6.89 -20.68
N ASP A 104 14.67 -7.70 -20.05
CA ASP A 104 15.14 -7.39 -18.69
C ASP A 104 15.93 -6.09 -18.62
N LEU A 105 16.76 -5.81 -19.63
CA LEU A 105 17.47 -4.53 -19.75
C LEU A 105 16.50 -3.35 -19.93
N LEU A 106 15.48 -3.51 -20.78
CA LEU A 106 14.44 -2.49 -20.98
C LEU A 106 13.64 -2.23 -19.70
N ILE A 107 13.30 -3.30 -18.97
CA ILE A 107 12.62 -3.20 -17.68
C ILE A 107 13.52 -2.49 -16.66
N ALA A 108 14.81 -2.81 -16.60
CA ALA A 108 15.76 -2.18 -15.70
C ALA A 108 15.93 -0.67 -16.02
N TRP A 109 16.05 -0.32 -17.30
CA TRP A 109 16.15 1.07 -17.74
C TRP A 109 14.88 1.87 -17.44
N ASN A 110 13.71 1.29 -17.73
CA ASN A 110 12.44 1.92 -17.39
C ASN A 110 12.25 2.06 -15.87
N LEU A 111 12.71 1.06 -15.11
CA LEU A 111 12.69 1.11 -13.65
C LEU A 111 13.48 2.30 -13.11
N GLU A 112 14.71 2.44 -13.57
CA GLU A 112 15.61 3.53 -13.20
C GLU A 112 15.00 4.88 -13.57
N ARG A 113 14.52 5.04 -14.80
CA ARG A 113 13.89 6.28 -15.26
C ARG A 113 12.72 6.72 -14.39
N VAL A 114 11.84 5.80 -13.98
CA VAL A 114 10.69 6.11 -13.11
C VAL A 114 11.13 6.51 -11.71
N ILE A 115 12.12 5.81 -11.13
CA ILE A 115 12.68 6.14 -9.81
C ILE A 115 13.29 7.54 -9.84
N LEU A 116 14.14 7.84 -10.84
CA LEU A 116 14.80 9.15 -10.95
C LEU A 116 13.78 10.27 -11.16
N ALA A 117 12.74 10.05 -11.98
CA ALA A 117 11.70 11.05 -12.23
C ALA A 117 10.89 11.36 -10.96
N ALA A 118 10.47 10.33 -10.21
CA ALA A 118 9.74 10.51 -8.96
C ALA A 118 10.63 11.14 -7.86
N TYR A 119 11.88 10.68 -7.73
CA TYR A 119 12.85 11.25 -6.79
C TYR A 119 13.12 12.73 -7.09
N ARG A 120 13.30 13.08 -8.37
CA ARG A 120 13.46 14.47 -8.82
C ARG A 120 12.25 15.32 -8.45
N TRP A 121 11.04 14.82 -8.73
CA TRP A 121 9.82 15.53 -8.37
C TRP A 121 9.71 15.77 -6.86
N ILE A 122 10.05 14.77 -6.03
CA ILE A 122 10.08 14.94 -4.57
C ILE A 122 11.14 16.00 -4.19
N SER A 123 12.35 15.91 -4.72
CA SER A 123 13.46 16.85 -4.45
C SER A 123 13.11 18.30 -4.76
N GLU A 124 12.47 18.54 -5.91
CA GLU A 124 12.10 19.89 -6.36
C GLU A 124 10.94 20.50 -5.56
N ASN A 125 10.06 19.67 -4.98
CA ASN A 125 8.83 20.15 -4.33
C ASN A 125 8.85 20.08 -2.80
N TYR A 126 9.73 19.28 -2.20
CA TYR A 126 9.78 19.06 -0.76
C TYR A 126 10.19 20.34 -0.02
N GLN A 127 9.40 20.68 0.99
CA GLN A 127 9.72 21.67 2.01
C GLN A 127 9.90 20.98 3.36
N ASP A 128 10.70 21.58 4.24
CA ASP A 128 11.00 20.98 5.54
C ASP A 128 9.71 20.80 6.36
N GLY A 129 9.50 19.59 6.86
CA GLY A 129 8.27 19.20 7.56
C GLY A 129 7.22 18.50 6.67
N ASP A 130 7.38 18.51 5.35
CA ASP A 130 6.47 17.81 4.43
C ASP A 130 6.46 16.29 4.67
N ARG A 131 5.29 15.67 4.47
CA ARG A 131 5.07 14.23 4.61
C ARG A 131 5.07 13.56 3.24
N ILE A 132 5.98 12.61 3.03
CA ILE A 132 6.10 11.87 1.77
C ILE A 132 5.26 10.58 1.85
N TYR A 133 4.31 10.43 0.93
CA TYR A 133 3.49 9.23 0.74
C TYR A 133 3.89 8.56 -0.58
N LEU A 134 4.21 7.27 -0.54
CA LEU A 134 4.56 6.48 -1.71
C LEU A 134 3.55 5.35 -1.91
N PHE A 135 2.95 5.28 -3.08
CA PHE A 135 2.02 4.22 -3.47
C PHE A 135 2.49 3.50 -4.71
N GLY A 136 2.28 2.19 -4.77
CA GLY A 136 2.48 1.48 -6.02
C GLY A 136 1.93 0.07 -6.09
N PHE A 137 1.79 -0.45 -7.30
CA PHE A 137 1.30 -1.79 -7.57
C PHE A 137 2.34 -2.61 -8.36
N SER A 138 2.51 -3.89 -8.02
CA SER A 138 3.33 -4.82 -8.80
C SER A 138 4.81 -4.37 -8.86
N ARG A 139 5.31 -4.05 -10.05
CA ARG A 139 6.65 -3.45 -10.24
C ARG A 139 6.70 -1.98 -9.78
N GLY A 140 5.58 -1.27 -9.84
CA GLY A 140 5.42 0.08 -9.28
C GLY A 140 5.58 0.10 -7.76
N ALA A 141 5.10 -0.94 -7.08
CA ALA A 141 5.34 -1.14 -5.64
C ALA A 141 6.83 -1.30 -5.32
N TYR A 142 7.56 -2.05 -6.15
CA TYR A 142 9.01 -2.18 -6.00
C TYR A 142 9.73 -0.84 -6.21
N GLN A 143 9.30 -0.06 -7.20
CA GLN A 143 9.84 1.29 -7.44
C GLN A 143 9.57 2.24 -6.26
N ALA A 144 8.36 2.22 -5.69
CA ALA A 144 8.03 2.99 -4.49
C ALA A 144 8.93 2.63 -3.31
N ARG A 145 9.16 1.33 -3.07
CA ARG A 145 10.09 0.85 -2.03
C ARG A 145 11.53 1.28 -2.31
N ALA A 146 11.97 1.25 -3.57
CA ALA A 146 13.30 1.68 -3.95
C ALA A 146 13.51 3.20 -3.78
N ILE A 147 12.49 4.02 -4.05
CA ILE A 147 12.53 5.46 -3.78
C ILE A 147 12.69 5.73 -2.28
N ALA A 148 11.96 5.01 -1.43
CA ALA A 148 12.11 5.11 0.02
C ALA A 148 13.52 4.72 0.47
N GLY A 149 14.05 3.60 -0.04
CA GLY A 149 15.41 3.16 0.24
C GLY A 149 16.48 4.16 -0.24
N MET A 150 16.30 4.76 -1.42
CA MET A 150 17.19 5.79 -1.95
C MET A 150 17.21 7.02 -1.04
N ILE A 151 16.04 7.57 -0.69
CA ILE A 151 15.94 8.73 0.21
C ILE A 151 16.58 8.43 1.57
N HIS A 152 16.39 7.21 2.08
CA HIS A 152 17.01 6.80 3.34
C HIS A 152 18.54 6.77 3.26
N ARG A 153 19.08 6.08 2.25
CA ARG A 153 20.51 5.74 2.16
C ARG A 153 21.38 6.87 1.61
N VAL A 154 20.90 7.62 0.61
CA VAL A 154 21.66 8.72 -0.02
C VAL A 154 21.08 10.11 0.25
N GLY A 155 19.93 10.20 0.93
CA GLY A 155 19.27 11.47 1.25
C GLY A 155 18.34 11.97 0.14
N LEU A 156 17.64 13.07 0.42
CA LEU A 156 16.87 13.82 -0.57
C LEU A 156 17.65 15.09 -0.96
N ILE A 157 18.10 15.16 -2.21
CA ILE A 157 18.92 16.28 -2.73
C ILE A 157 18.19 17.62 -2.58
N LEU A 158 18.95 18.71 -2.38
CA LEU A 158 18.44 20.08 -2.39
C LEU A 158 18.05 20.52 -3.81
N PRO A 159 16.96 21.30 -3.97
CA PRO A 159 16.50 21.76 -5.28
C PRO A 159 17.60 22.54 -6.01
N GLY A 160 17.70 22.35 -7.33
CA GLY A 160 18.74 22.93 -8.18
C GLY A 160 19.93 22.01 -8.47
N ASN A 161 20.16 20.96 -7.67
CA ASN A 161 21.25 20.01 -7.88
C ASN A 161 20.83 18.76 -8.68
N ASN A 162 19.96 18.94 -9.67
CA ASN A 162 19.34 17.83 -10.42
C ASN A 162 20.35 16.95 -11.16
N GLU A 163 21.48 17.51 -11.58
CA GLU A 163 22.57 16.78 -12.26
C GLU A 163 23.25 15.73 -11.37
N GLN A 164 23.07 15.82 -10.03
CA GLN A 164 23.62 14.85 -9.08
C GLN A 164 22.68 13.65 -8.85
N ILE A 165 21.43 13.71 -9.31
CA ILE A 165 20.43 12.65 -9.09
C ILE A 165 20.86 11.30 -9.71
N PRO A 166 21.38 11.23 -10.95
CA PRO A 166 21.88 9.97 -11.52
C PRO A 166 23.02 9.38 -10.69
N PHE A 167 23.94 10.22 -10.20
CA PHE A 167 25.05 9.78 -9.36
C PHE A 167 24.57 9.27 -7.99
N ALA A 168 23.59 9.94 -7.38
CA ALA A 168 22.97 9.47 -6.13
C ALA A 168 22.32 8.10 -6.30
N PHE A 169 21.66 7.83 -7.44
CA PHE A 169 21.09 6.52 -7.73
C PHE A 169 22.19 5.48 -7.98
N GLU A 170 23.27 5.84 -8.65
CA GLU A 170 24.42 4.95 -8.83
C GLU A 170 25.02 4.54 -7.48
N LEU A 171 25.23 5.49 -6.57
CA LEU A 171 25.67 5.23 -5.19
C LEU A 171 24.70 4.28 -4.48
N TYR A 172 23.41 4.59 -4.50
CA TYR A 172 22.37 3.77 -3.90
C TYR A 172 22.39 2.33 -4.44
N SER A 173 22.48 2.15 -5.76
CA SER A 173 22.47 0.83 -6.41
C SER A 173 23.70 -0.03 -6.08
N LYS A 174 24.80 0.59 -5.64
CA LYS A 174 26.08 -0.06 -5.30
C LYS A 174 26.20 -0.41 -3.82
N ILE A 175 25.32 0.11 -2.95
CA ILE A 175 25.27 -0.27 -1.55
C ILE A 175 24.91 -1.77 -1.47
N ASP A 176 25.65 -2.54 -0.69
CA ASP A 176 25.34 -3.95 -0.45
C ASP A 176 25.28 -4.18 1.06
N GLU A 177 24.09 -4.47 1.56
CA GLU A 177 23.83 -4.72 2.97
C GLU A 177 24.39 -6.07 3.44
N LYS A 178 24.62 -7.02 2.50
CA LYS A 178 25.06 -8.40 2.80
C LYS A 178 26.57 -8.61 2.63
N ALA A 179 27.30 -7.60 2.16
CA ALA A 179 28.74 -7.68 1.93
C ALA A 179 29.58 -7.83 3.22
N SER A 180 28.98 -7.73 4.41
CA SER A 180 29.69 -7.90 5.69
C SER A 180 30.30 -9.30 5.88
N LYS A 181 29.82 -10.33 5.17
CA LYS A 181 30.26 -11.73 5.37
C LYS A 181 31.41 -12.22 4.47
N ARG A 182 31.89 -11.45 3.48
CA ARG A 182 33.03 -11.84 2.60
C ARG A 182 34.23 -10.89 2.74
N LYS A 183 35.34 -11.38 3.34
CA LYS A 183 36.59 -10.63 3.63
C LYS A 183 37.11 -9.74 2.48
N LYS A 184 37.08 -10.22 1.22
CA LYS A 184 37.62 -9.51 0.04
C LYS A 184 36.74 -8.34 -0.47
N SER A 185 35.48 -8.27 -0.02
CA SER A 185 34.45 -7.32 -0.47
C SER A 185 34.23 -6.16 0.53
N ARG A 186 34.72 -6.31 1.77
CA ARG A 186 34.44 -5.40 2.89
C ARG A 186 34.89 -3.95 2.65
N ARG A 187 36.06 -3.74 2.04
CA ARG A 187 36.63 -2.40 1.78
C ARG A 187 35.82 -1.59 0.77
N LYS A 188 35.38 -2.22 -0.33
CA LYS A 188 34.62 -1.55 -1.40
C LYS A 188 33.24 -1.09 -0.92
N HIS A 189 32.58 -1.89 -0.08
CA HIS A 189 31.25 -1.58 0.45
C HIS A 189 31.30 -0.59 1.61
N ALA A 190 32.32 -0.67 2.47
CA ALA A 190 32.57 0.36 3.47
C ALA A 190 32.76 1.74 2.79
N TRP A 191 33.55 1.79 1.72
CA TRP A 191 33.76 3.01 0.94
C TRP A 191 32.47 3.51 0.27
N ALA A 192 31.65 2.62 -0.31
CA ALA A 192 30.37 3.03 -0.90
C ALA A 192 29.39 3.61 0.13
N ASN A 193 29.35 3.04 1.35
CA ASN A 193 28.53 3.55 2.44
C ASN A 193 29.05 4.91 2.96
N GLU A 194 30.37 5.04 3.15
CA GLU A 194 30.99 6.30 3.56
C GLU A 194 30.76 7.42 2.53
N LEU A 195 30.88 7.09 1.24
CA LEU A 195 30.61 8.03 0.15
C LEU A 195 29.12 8.42 0.10
N ALA A 196 28.21 7.50 0.37
CA ALA A 196 26.77 7.81 0.46
C ALA A 196 26.46 8.75 1.64
N GLU A 197 27.07 8.55 2.81
CA GLU A 197 26.89 9.45 3.96
C GLU A 197 27.51 10.84 3.69
N THR A 198 28.69 10.89 3.05
CA THR A 198 29.32 12.15 2.63
C THR A 198 28.48 12.88 1.59
N PHE A 199 27.92 12.15 0.62
CA PHE A 199 27.02 12.71 -0.38
C PHE A 199 25.76 13.29 0.29
N LYS A 200 25.17 12.54 1.21
CA LYS A 200 23.98 12.93 1.98
C LYS A 200 24.24 14.18 2.84
N SER A 201 25.38 14.29 3.51
CA SER A 201 25.71 15.48 4.30
C SER A 201 26.05 16.71 3.45
N THR A 202 26.50 16.52 2.21
CA THR A 202 26.93 17.61 1.32
C THR A 202 25.77 18.18 0.50
N PHE A 203 24.94 17.32 -0.11
CA PHE A 203 23.98 17.73 -1.14
C PHE A 203 22.51 17.59 -0.73
N CYS A 204 22.23 16.92 0.38
CA CYS A 204 20.86 16.53 0.75
C CYS A 204 20.33 17.28 1.96
N ARG A 205 19.00 17.34 2.02
CA ARG A 205 18.25 17.81 3.19
C ARG A 205 18.48 16.88 4.39
N SER A 206 18.58 17.49 5.56
CA SER A 206 18.69 16.75 6.82
C SER A 206 17.32 16.18 7.24
N HIS A 207 17.31 15.02 7.90
CA HIS A 207 16.14 14.45 8.59
C HIS A 207 14.88 14.24 7.72
N VAL A 208 15.04 13.90 6.44
CA VAL A 208 13.90 13.52 5.58
C VAL A 208 13.52 12.07 5.83
N HIS A 209 12.24 11.83 6.13
CA HIS A 209 11.68 10.51 6.38
C HIS A 209 10.48 10.24 5.48
N ILE A 210 10.24 8.96 5.16
CA ILE A 210 9.03 8.56 4.44
C ILE A 210 7.90 8.40 5.45
N HIS A 211 6.79 9.10 5.22
CA HIS A 211 5.66 9.06 6.14
C HIS A 211 4.86 7.77 5.98
N PHE A 212 4.51 7.42 4.75
CA PHE A 212 3.67 6.25 4.47
C PHE A 212 4.07 5.58 3.16
N ILE A 213 4.13 4.25 3.16
CA ILE A 213 4.30 3.43 1.97
C ILE A 213 3.13 2.46 1.86
N GLY A 214 2.31 2.60 0.81
CA GLY A 214 1.17 1.73 0.53
C GLY A 214 1.38 0.96 -0.77
N VAL A 215 1.52 -0.36 -0.68
CA VAL A 215 1.81 -1.18 -1.86
C VAL A 215 0.82 -2.32 -2.05
N TRP A 216 0.50 -2.60 -3.31
CA TRP A 216 -0.27 -3.78 -3.71
C TRP A 216 0.65 -4.79 -4.41
N ASP A 217 0.68 -5.99 -3.87
CA ASP A 217 1.30 -7.23 -4.37
C ASP A 217 2.66 -6.99 -5.05
N THR A 218 3.65 -6.56 -4.28
CA THR A 218 4.99 -6.22 -4.78
C THR A 218 5.64 -7.42 -5.45
N VAL A 219 6.05 -7.30 -6.71
CA VAL A 219 6.79 -8.35 -7.43
C VAL A 219 8.15 -7.84 -7.90
N SER A 220 9.15 -8.73 -7.89
CA SER A 220 10.50 -8.38 -8.31
C SER A 220 10.55 -7.92 -9.77
N SER A 221 11.22 -6.79 -10.01
CA SER A 221 11.36 -6.18 -11.34
C SER A 221 12.63 -6.60 -12.08
N VAL A 222 13.57 -7.30 -11.41
CA VAL A 222 14.95 -7.46 -11.94
C VAL A 222 15.48 -8.91 -11.89
N GLY A 223 14.58 -9.89 -11.73
CA GLY A 223 14.90 -11.27 -11.36
C GLY A 223 15.76 -12.11 -12.32
N VAL A 224 16.19 -11.59 -13.48
CA VAL A 224 16.99 -12.34 -14.46
C VAL A 224 18.40 -11.76 -14.66
N VAL A 225 18.58 -10.43 -14.69
CA VAL A 225 19.87 -9.81 -15.06
C VAL A 225 20.68 -9.22 -13.89
N ARG A 226 20.08 -8.45 -12.97
CA ARG A 226 20.89 -7.79 -11.91
C ARG A 226 21.23 -8.68 -10.72
N GLY A 227 20.56 -9.82 -10.54
CA GLY A 227 20.87 -10.81 -9.49
C GLY A 227 20.85 -10.27 -8.04
N LYS A 228 20.43 -9.02 -7.83
CA LYS A 228 20.39 -8.30 -6.55
C LYS A 228 19.15 -7.41 -6.52
N THR A 229 18.44 -7.44 -5.40
CA THR A 229 17.42 -6.44 -5.05
C THR A 229 18.11 -5.13 -4.70
N LEU A 230 17.46 -3.99 -4.98
CA LEU A 230 17.93 -2.69 -4.53
C LEU A 230 17.96 -2.65 -2.98
N PRO A 231 18.89 -1.89 -2.38
CA PRO A 231 19.05 -1.86 -0.92
C PRO A 231 17.82 -1.29 -0.22
N SER A 232 17.59 -1.74 1.02
CA SER A 232 16.52 -1.26 1.89
C SER A 232 15.10 -1.36 1.31
N THR A 233 14.90 -2.14 0.24
CA THR A 233 13.55 -2.43 -0.25
C THR A 233 12.86 -3.45 0.64
N THR A 234 13.60 -4.36 1.27
CA THR A 234 13.07 -5.42 2.13
C THR A 234 13.23 -5.13 3.62
N ASN A 235 14.19 -4.33 4.05
CA ASN A 235 14.43 -4.18 5.50
C ASN A 235 13.48 -3.14 6.10
N GLY A 236 12.71 -3.52 7.11
CA GLY A 236 11.72 -2.67 7.80
C GLY A 236 12.32 -1.65 8.78
N ASP A 237 13.56 -1.21 8.54
CA ASP A 237 14.30 -0.32 9.44
C ASP A 237 13.64 1.07 9.53
N HIS A 238 14.06 1.85 10.53
CA HIS A 238 13.56 3.16 11.00
C HIS A 238 13.42 4.32 9.98
N HIS A 239 13.39 4.04 8.68
CA HIS A 239 13.36 5.03 7.60
C HIS A 239 11.97 5.37 7.07
N MET A 240 10.95 4.65 7.54
CA MET A 240 9.55 4.94 7.25
C MET A 240 8.70 4.90 8.53
N CYS A 241 7.68 5.75 8.59
CA CYS A 241 6.76 5.77 9.73
C CYS A 241 5.74 4.63 9.63
N TYR A 242 5.15 4.43 8.44
CA TYR A 242 4.15 3.38 8.20
C TYR A 242 4.36 2.66 6.86
N PHE A 243 4.16 1.34 6.86
CA PHE A 243 4.17 0.47 5.69
C PHE A 243 2.92 -0.40 5.68
N ARG A 244 2.26 -0.46 4.53
CA ARG A 244 1.08 -1.29 4.26
C ARG A 244 1.28 -2.05 2.96
N HIS A 245 1.08 -3.36 3.01
CA HIS A 245 1.24 -4.23 1.86
C HIS A 245 0.04 -5.17 1.72
N ALA A 246 -0.72 -4.99 0.65
CA ALA A 246 -1.80 -5.89 0.29
C ALA A 246 -1.27 -7.03 -0.58
N LEU A 247 -1.41 -8.28 -0.15
CA LEU A 247 -0.87 -9.47 -0.80
C LEU A 247 -1.99 -10.36 -1.37
N ALA A 248 -1.73 -10.98 -2.53
CA ALA A 248 -2.70 -11.88 -3.18
C ALA A 248 -2.57 -13.33 -2.70
N LEU A 249 -3.68 -13.90 -2.18
CA LEU A 249 -3.75 -15.30 -1.72
C LEU A 249 -3.71 -16.33 -2.85
N ASP A 250 -4.23 -16.01 -4.04
CA ASP A 250 -4.46 -17.01 -5.10
C ASP A 250 -3.51 -16.90 -6.28
N GLU A 251 -2.53 -16.01 -6.21
CA GLU A 251 -1.50 -15.87 -7.24
C GLU A 251 -0.46 -17.00 -7.14
N ARG A 252 -0.18 -17.65 -8.27
CA ARG A 252 0.67 -18.85 -8.35
C ARG A 252 1.68 -18.82 -9.48
N ARG A 253 1.73 -17.75 -10.28
CA ARG A 253 2.69 -17.63 -11.38
C ARG A 253 4.08 -17.41 -10.81
N VAL A 254 5.04 -18.21 -11.26
CA VAL A 254 6.45 -18.20 -10.81
C VAL A 254 7.14 -16.83 -10.91
N LYS A 255 6.70 -15.98 -11.84
CA LYS A 255 7.24 -14.64 -12.06
C LYS A 255 6.53 -13.55 -11.26
N PHE A 256 5.48 -13.91 -10.53
CA PHE A 256 4.71 -13.04 -9.64
C PHE A 256 4.87 -13.53 -8.20
N LEU A 257 6.06 -13.99 -7.82
CA LEU A 257 6.34 -14.23 -6.41
C LEU A 257 6.45 -12.87 -5.69
N PRO A 258 5.74 -12.72 -4.55
CA PRO A 258 5.73 -11.46 -3.84
C PRO A 258 7.09 -11.24 -3.18
N GLU A 259 7.54 -9.99 -3.04
CA GLU A 259 8.67 -9.62 -2.17
C GLU A 259 8.13 -9.13 -0.82
N TYR A 260 8.38 -9.86 0.25
CA TYR A 260 8.01 -9.44 1.60
C TYR A 260 8.99 -8.41 2.16
N ILE A 261 8.59 -7.65 3.18
CA ILE A 261 9.55 -6.86 3.96
C ILE A 261 10.31 -7.77 4.93
N HIS A 262 9.64 -8.36 5.91
CA HIS A 262 10.36 -9.01 7.02
C HIS A 262 10.92 -10.41 6.73
N GLY A 263 10.70 -10.96 5.54
CA GLY A 263 11.07 -12.35 5.26
C GLY A 263 10.43 -13.33 6.25
N ALA A 264 11.01 -14.53 6.40
CA ALA A 264 10.47 -15.61 7.24
C ALA A 264 10.81 -15.48 8.73
N ASN A 265 11.29 -14.33 9.20
CA ASN A 265 11.81 -14.16 10.55
C ASN A 265 11.09 -12.99 11.26
N THR A 266 10.00 -13.32 11.94
CA THR A 266 9.12 -12.37 12.64
C THR A 266 8.58 -13.00 13.91
N GLU A 267 9.46 -13.53 14.76
CA GLU A 267 9.12 -13.66 16.17
C GLU A 267 9.23 -12.27 16.83
N GLY A 268 8.10 -11.73 17.30
CA GLY A 268 8.12 -10.77 18.41
C GLY A 268 8.15 -9.26 18.11
N SER A 269 7.97 -8.78 16.88
CA SER A 269 7.84 -7.34 16.63
C SER A 269 6.64 -6.99 15.75
N HIS A 270 5.44 -7.08 16.34
CA HIS A 270 4.24 -6.45 15.82
C HIS A 270 4.34 -4.93 15.99
N SER A 271 5.21 -4.28 15.22
CA SER A 271 5.11 -2.83 15.12
C SER A 271 3.86 -2.52 14.31
N GLU A 272 2.86 -1.86 14.90
CA GLU A 272 1.68 -1.32 14.19
C GLU A 272 2.05 -0.47 12.94
N ARG A 273 3.31 -0.06 12.87
CA ARG A 273 3.94 0.60 11.72
C ARG A 273 3.97 -0.25 10.46
N ILE A 274 4.11 -1.57 10.53
CA ILE A 274 4.24 -2.43 9.34
C ILE A 274 3.12 -3.47 9.33
N LYS A 275 2.26 -3.44 8.32
CA LYS A 275 1.22 -4.46 8.09
C LYS A 275 1.36 -5.06 6.70
N GLU A 276 1.55 -6.38 6.64
CA GLU A 276 1.37 -7.16 5.41
C GLU A 276 0.07 -7.96 5.57
N VAL A 277 -0.90 -7.70 4.69
CA VAL A 277 -2.25 -8.24 4.81
C VAL A 277 -2.63 -8.98 3.53
N TRP A 278 -3.07 -10.22 3.66
CA TRP A 278 -3.45 -11.10 2.58
C TRP A 278 -4.94 -10.97 2.24
N PHE A 279 -5.23 -10.82 0.95
CA PHE A 279 -6.57 -10.62 0.38
C PHE A 279 -6.91 -11.72 -0.62
N ALA A 280 -8.22 -11.96 -0.79
CA ALA A 280 -8.76 -12.94 -1.73
C ALA A 280 -8.39 -12.59 -3.18
N GLY A 281 -8.04 -13.59 -3.98
CA GLY A 281 -7.83 -13.45 -5.41
C GLY A 281 -6.37 -13.40 -5.86
N SER A 282 -6.21 -13.17 -7.17
CA SER A 282 -4.92 -13.12 -7.86
C SER A 282 -4.28 -11.72 -7.80
N HIS A 283 -3.08 -11.57 -8.39
CA HIS A 283 -2.33 -10.31 -8.44
C HIS A 283 -3.17 -9.10 -8.85
N SER A 284 -4.01 -9.24 -9.90
CA SER A 284 -4.88 -8.17 -10.39
C SER A 284 -6.22 -8.07 -9.67
N ASP A 285 -6.61 -9.08 -8.88
CA ASP A 285 -7.73 -8.91 -7.94
C ASP A 285 -7.33 -8.01 -6.77
N VAL A 286 -6.05 -8.07 -6.36
CA VAL A 286 -5.52 -7.25 -5.26
C VAL A 286 -5.08 -5.87 -5.70
N GLY A 287 -4.42 -5.74 -6.85
CA GLY A 287 -3.96 -4.44 -7.36
C GLY A 287 -4.87 -3.78 -8.39
N GLY A 288 -5.94 -4.43 -8.80
CA GLY A 288 -6.85 -3.95 -9.84
C GLY A 288 -6.39 -4.23 -11.28
N GLY A 289 -7.14 -3.68 -12.24
CA GLY A 289 -6.84 -3.78 -13.68
C GLY A 289 -7.39 -5.03 -14.40
N ASN A 290 -8.11 -5.92 -13.72
CA ASN A 290 -8.78 -7.07 -14.36
C ASN A 290 -10.29 -6.87 -14.58
N ARG A 291 -10.92 -5.95 -13.84
CA ARG A 291 -12.35 -5.58 -13.92
C ARG A 291 -12.54 -4.26 -14.66
N LEU A 292 -13.77 -4.04 -15.16
CA LEU A 292 -14.16 -2.75 -15.72
C LEU A 292 -14.44 -1.77 -14.58
N ASN A 293 -13.88 -0.58 -14.68
CA ASN A 293 -13.98 0.49 -13.69
C ASN A 293 -13.68 1.85 -14.35
N GLU A 294 -14.42 2.15 -15.42
CA GLU A 294 -14.30 3.38 -16.20
C GLU A 294 -14.53 4.64 -15.36
N LYS A 295 -15.40 4.54 -14.34
CA LYS A 295 -15.75 5.65 -13.44
C LYS A 295 -14.81 5.80 -12.24
N LEU A 296 -13.80 4.94 -12.06
CA LEU A 296 -12.86 4.98 -10.93
C LEU A 296 -13.55 4.98 -9.56
N GLN A 297 -14.56 4.13 -9.44
CA GLN A 297 -15.38 3.93 -8.25
C GLN A 297 -15.37 2.45 -7.88
N SER A 298 -14.21 1.79 -7.92
CA SER A 298 -14.16 0.36 -7.58
C SER A 298 -14.39 0.14 -6.09
N GLY A 299 -15.37 -0.71 -5.77
CA GLY A 299 -15.57 -1.28 -4.43
C GLY A 299 -14.59 -2.42 -4.13
N ASP A 300 -13.32 -2.26 -4.50
CA ASP A 300 -12.30 -3.29 -4.30
C ASP A 300 -11.77 -3.22 -2.87
N ILE A 301 -11.94 -4.29 -2.10
CA ILE A 301 -11.59 -4.35 -0.67
C ILE A 301 -10.13 -3.94 -0.40
N PRO A 302 -9.12 -4.40 -1.18
CA PRO A 302 -7.73 -4.01 -0.94
C PRO A 302 -7.44 -2.53 -1.20
N LEU A 303 -8.21 -1.87 -2.08
CA LEU A 303 -8.12 -0.41 -2.29
C LEU A 303 -8.65 0.32 -1.06
N LEU A 304 -9.82 -0.11 -0.57
CA LEU A 304 -10.52 0.56 0.53
C LEU A 304 -9.78 0.39 1.86
N TRP A 305 -9.20 -0.79 2.11
CA TRP A 305 -8.30 -1.01 3.23
C TRP A 305 -7.07 -0.07 3.18
N MET A 306 -6.40 0.02 2.02
CA MET A 306 -5.25 0.90 1.85
C MET A 306 -5.62 2.38 2.03
N ARG A 307 -6.77 2.79 1.48
CA ARG A 307 -7.32 4.14 1.64
C ARG A 307 -7.54 4.47 3.11
N LYS A 308 -8.23 3.62 3.86
CA LYS A 308 -8.46 3.79 5.30
C LYS A 308 -7.14 3.99 6.04
N GLU A 309 -6.19 3.07 5.88
CA GLU A 309 -4.89 3.13 6.57
C GLU A 309 -4.11 4.41 6.25
N ALA A 310 -4.16 4.87 4.99
CA ALA A 310 -3.49 6.10 4.58
C ALA A 310 -4.20 7.35 5.12
N VAL A 311 -5.53 7.38 5.17
CA VAL A 311 -6.33 8.48 5.73
C VAL A 311 -6.13 8.58 7.24
N GLU A 312 -6.12 7.45 7.95
CA GLU A 312 -5.78 7.39 9.37
C GLU A 312 -4.34 7.90 9.65
N ALA A 313 -3.46 7.83 8.65
CA ALA A 313 -2.13 8.42 8.64
C ALA A 313 -2.07 9.85 8.06
N GLY A 314 -3.21 10.47 7.75
CA GLY A 314 -3.32 11.88 7.35
C GLY A 314 -3.27 12.18 5.86
N LEU A 315 -3.44 11.18 5.00
CA LEU A 315 -3.70 11.38 3.57
C LEU A 315 -5.06 12.08 3.39
N ARG A 316 -5.12 13.09 2.51
CA ARG A 316 -6.35 13.83 2.22
C ARG A 316 -7.02 13.26 0.97
N VAL A 317 -8.20 12.71 1.13
CA VAL A 317 -8.99 12.14 0.03
C VAL A 317 -10.35 12.82 -0.04
N LYS A 318 -10.93 12.83 -1.24
CA LYS A 318 -12.32 13.21 -1.45
C LYS A 318 -13.23 12.18 -0.75
N PRO A 319 -14.45 12.57 -0.35
CA PRO A 319 -15.45 11.62 0.11
C PRO A 319 -15.66 10.49 -0.90
N THR A 320 -15.83 9.26 -0.41
CA THR A 320 -16.01 8.09 -1.26
C THR A 320 -17.43 8.02 -1.76
N GLU A 321 -17.61 8.16 -3.07
CA GLU A 321 -18.89 7.91 -3.77
C GLU A 321 -19.20 6.41 -3.93
N VAL A 322 -18.25 5.52 -3.62
CA VAL A 322 -18.43 4.07 -3.69
C VAL A 322 -19.42 3.61 -2.61
N VAL A 323 -20.57 3.11 -3.05
CA VAL A 323 -21.52 2.40 -2.20
C VAL A 323 -21.03 0.97 -2.00
N TRP A 324 -20.68 0.61 -0.77
CA TRP A 324 -20.36 -0.77 -0.43
C TRP A 324 -21.62 -1.61 -0.49
N LYS A 325 -21.61 -2.66 -1.30
CA LYS A 325 -22.68 -3.65 -1.34
C LYS A 325 -22.18 -4.97 -0.78
N MET A 326 -23.07 -5.74 -0.16
CA MET A 326 -22.74 -7.07 0.35
C MET A 326 -22.17 -7.98 -0.77
N ASP A 327 -22.70 -7.83 -1.99
CA ASP A 327 -22.24 -8.54 -3.18
C ASP A 327 -20.76 -8.25 -3.53
N ASP A 328 -20.20 -7.11 -3.07
CA ASP A 328 -18.80 -6.78 -3.29
C ASP A 328 -17.86 -7.75 -2.57
N LEU A 329 -18.26 -8.29 -1.40
CA LEU A 329 -17.50 -9.33 -0.68
C LEU A 329 -17.49 -10.66 -1.46
N GLN A 330 -18.57 -10.93 -2.20
CA GLN A 330 -18.75 -12.17 -2.95
C GLN A 330 -18.17 -12.12 -4.38
N LYS A 331 -17.64 -10.97 -4.83
CA LYS A 331 -17.00 -10.78 -6.14
C LYS A 331 -16.11 -11.94 -6.57
N ARG A 332 -16.42 -12.60 -7.69
CA ARG A 332 -15.64 -13.73 -8.23
C ARG A 332 -14.16 -13.38 -8.40
N THR A 333 -13.25 -14.25 -7.98
CA THR A 333 -11.79 -14.10 -8.19
C THR A 333 -11.37 -14.67 -9.54
N PHE A 334 -10.27 -14.16 -10.09
CA PHE A 334 -9.76 -14.62 -11.38
C PHE A 334 -8.60 -15.61 -11.21
N GLU A 335 -8.68 -16.74 -11.91
CA GLU A 335 -7.53 -17.64 -12.04
C GLU A 335 -6.46 -17.00 -12.93
N SER A 336 -5.28 -16.74 -12.36
CA SER A 336 -4.14 -16.15 -13.08
C SER A 336 -3.30 -17.18 -13.83
N LEU A 337 -3.21 -18.43 -13.33
CA LEU A 337 -2.41 -19.49 -13.92
C LEU A 337 -3.15 -20.19 -15.07
N ARG A 338 -3.23 -19.54 -16.23
CA ARG A 338 -3.92 -20.04 -17.43
C ARG A 338 -2.95 -20.53 -18.51
N ARG A 339 -3.29 -21.65 -19.17
CA ARG A 339 -2.70 -22.18 -20.43
C ARG A 339 -1.21 -21.91 -20.58
N THR A 340 -0.82 -20.83 -21.28
CA THR A 340 0.56 -20.47 -21.59
C THR A 340 1.44 -20.25 -20.37
N TRP A 341 0.87 -19.83 -19.23
CA TRP A 341 1.63 -19.69 -17.99
C TRP A 341 2.18 -21.02 -17.50
N TRP A 342 1.47 -22.15 -17.74
CA TRP A 342 1.99 -23.47 -17.37
C TRP A 342 3.30 -23.79 -18.08
N LEU A 343 3.53 -23.33 -19.30
CA LEU A 343 4.80 -23.52 -19.99
C LEU A 343 5.97 -22.84 -19.23
N LEU A 344 5.73 -21.67 -18.65
CA LEU A 344 6.72 -20.95 -17.85
C LEU A 344 6.96 -21.60 -16.47
N GLU A 345 5.98 -22.31 -15.92
CA GLU A 345 6.10 -23.04 -14.66
C GLU A 345 7.08 -24.23 -14.73
N PHE A 346 7.30 -24.76 -15.93
CA PHE A 346 8.25 -25.84 -16.22
C PHE A 346 9.60 -25.33 -16.74
N ALA A 347 9.75 -24.01 -16.95
CA ALA A 347 11.01 -23.43 -17.39
C ALA A 347 11.97 -23.22 -16.19
N PRO A 348 13.29 -23.40 -16.38
CA PRO A 348 14.30 -23.17 -15.34
C PRO A 348 14.50 -21.66 -15.12
N VAL A 349 13.56 -21.05 -14.41
CA VAL A 349 13.55 -19.62 -14.11
C VAL A 349 14.20 -19.39 -12.74
N LYS A 350 15.23 -18.54 -12.70
CA LYS A 350 15.79 -18.03 -11.45
C LYS A 350 14.72 -17.28 -10.67
N ARG A 351 14.54 -17.64 -9.40
CA ARG A 351 13.50 -17.06 -8.54
C ARG A 351 13.97 -16.88 -7.12
N VAL A 352 13.26 -16.03 -6.38
CA VAL A 352 13.43 -15.88 -4.93
C VAL A 352 12.97 -17.18 -4.28
N VAL A 353 13.84 -17.82 -3.50
CA VAL A 353 13.50 -18.95 -2.65
C VAL A 353 13.57 -18.48 -1.20
N TYR A 354 12.48 -18.67 -0.47
CA TYR A 354 12.39 -18.36 0.95
C TYR A 354 12.94 -19.55 1.75
N GLY A 355 14.14 -19.40 2.33
CA GLY A 355 14.77 -20.37 3.22
C GLY A 355 14.50 -20.09 4.71
N THR A 356 14.88 -21.02 5.57
CA THR A 356 14.61 -21.04 7.03
C THR A 356 15.44 -20.08 7.88
N GLN A 357 16.43 -19.37 7.33
CA GLN A 357 17.28 -18.42 8.07
C GLN A 357 17.71 -17.27 7.15
N ASP A 358 17.11 -16.07 7.28
CA ASP A 358 17.51 -14.72 6.77
C ASP A 358 18.08 -14.58 5.34
N ASN A 359 18.08 -15.66 4.57
CA ASN A 359 18.66 -15.74 3.25
C ASN A 359 17.51 -15.98 2.28
N HIS A 360 17.05 -14.89 1.69
CA HIS A 360 16.54 -14.93 0.32
C HIS A 360 17.68 -15.40 -0.57
N THR A 361 17.75 -16.70 -0.82
CA THR A 361 18.66 -17.25 -1.83
C THR A 361 17.94 -17.20 -3.17
N PHE A 362 18.53 -16.53 -4.14
CA PHE A 362 18.12 -16.70 -5.53
C PHE A 362 18.62 -18.07 -5.99
N GLY A 363 17.73 -19.05 -6.02
CA GLY A 363 18.03 -20.42 -6.43
C GLY A 363 17.55 -20.69 -7.86
N TYR A 364 18.27 -21.57 -8.55
CA TYR A 364 17.70 -22.30 -9.68
C TYR A 364 16.87 -23.44 -9.10
N VAL A 365 15.55 -23.29 -9.12
CA VAL A 365 14.67 -24.43 -8.85
C VAL A 365 14.10 -24.84 -10.19
N LEU A 366 14.34 -26.09 -10.57
CA LEU A 366 14.07 -26.59 -11.91
C LEU A 366 12.61 -26.38 -12.33
N LEU A 367 11.65 -26.50 -11.38
CA LEU A 367 10.21 -26.46 -11.67
C LEU A 367 9.44 -25.73 -10.54
N HIS A 368 8.57 -24.78 -10.86
CA HIS A 368 7.66 -24.13 -9.88
C HIS A 368 6.32 -24.86 -9.76
N ARG A 369 5.83 -25.42 -10.87
CA ARG A 369 4.60 -26.26 -10.93
C ARG A 369 3.36 -25.59 -10.32
N GLY A 370 3.27 -24.27 -10.36
CA GLY A 370 2.16 -23.52 -9.77
C GLY A 370 2.09 -23.67 -8.25
N ALA A 371 3.25 -23.79 -7.58
CA ALA A 371 3.30 -23.88 -6.13
C ALA A 371 2.57 -22.69 -5.47
N PRO A 372 1.87 -22.93 -4.36
CA PRO A 372 1.18 -21.88 -3.64
C PRO A 372 2.18 -20.93 -2.98
N ARG A 373 1.77 -19.67 -2.79
CA ARG A 373 2.50 -18.74 -1.94
C ARG A 373 2.41 -19.17 -0.48
N VAL A 374 3.38 -18.75 0.32
CA VAL A 374 3.44 -19.08 1.74
C VAL A 374 3.23 -17.82 2.56
N ILE A 375 2.25 -17.89 3.48
CA ILE A 375 1.94 -16.87 4.48
C ILE A 375 2.92 -17.06 5.63
N LEU A 376 3.71 -16.03 5.91
CA LEU A 376 4.76 -16.05 6.93
C LEU A 376 4.20 -15.62 8.30
N PRO A 377 4.85 -16.00 9.41
CA PRO A 377 4.47 -15.53 10.74
C PRO A 377 4.39 -13.98 10.80
N GLY A 378 3.49 -13.45 11.61
CA GLY A 378 3.30 -12.00 11.75
C GLY A 378 2.55 -11.32 10.59
N GLN A 379 2.34 -11.97 9.44
CA GLN A 379 1.47 -11.47 8.39
C GLN A 379 0.00 -11.72 8.74
N LYS A 380 -0.88 -10.83 8.30
CA LYS A 380 -2.31 -10.90 8.60
C LYS A 380 -3.14 -11.36 7.41
N ILE A 381 -4.33 -11.89 7.67
CA ILE A 381 -5.32 -12.21 6.63
C ILE A 381 -6.53 -11.29 6.82
N HIS A 382 -7.00 -10.66 5.75
CA HIS A 382 -8.14 -9.78 5.82
C HIS A 382 -9.44 -10.58 6.04
N ALA A 383 -10.24 -10.23 7.05
CA ALA A 383 -11.44 -11.00 7.44
C ALA A 383 -12.48 -11.15 6.30
N SER A 384 -12.44 -10.28 5.28
CA SER A 384 -13.32 -10.37 4.11
C SER A 384 -13.27 -11.72 3.37
N VAL A 385 -12.18 -12.50 3.48
CA VAL A 385 -12.14 -13.85 2.89
C VAL A 385 -13.17 -14.81 3.49
N LEU A 386 -13.56 -14.61 4.75
CA LEU A 386 -14.49 -15.50 5.45
C LEU A 386 -15.93 -15.32 4.95
N PHE A 387 -16.27 -14.17 4.37
CA PHE A 387 -17.59 -13.87 3.81
C PHE A 387 -17.77 -14.34 2.37
N LYS A 388 -16.75 -15.00 1.80
CA LYS A 388 -16.75 -15.40 0.41
C LYS A 388 -17.20 -16.85 0.27
N GLY A 389 -18.44 -17.05 -0.16
CA GLY A 389 -19.03 -18.38 -0.36
C GLY A 389 -18.17 -19.27 -1.28
N ASN A 390 -17.93 -20.51 -0.85
CA ASN A 390 -17.14 -21.51 -1.58
C ASN A 390 -15.69 -21.07 -1.93
N TYR A 391 -15.13 -20.12 -1.19
CA TYR A 391 -13.76 -19.69 -1.39
C TYR A 391 -12.79 -20.61 -0.66
N ARG A 392 -11.76 -21.05 -1.39
CA ARG A 392 -10.61 -21.75 -0.82
C ARG A 392 -9.34 -21.04 -1.26
N ALA A 393 -8.68 -20.39 -0.31
CA ALA A 393 -7.40 -19.75 -0.55
C ALA A 393 -6.38 -20.78 -1.05
N LYS A 394 -5.57 -20.38 -2.04
CA LYS A 394 -4.51 -21.26 -2.55
C LYS A 394 -3.21 -21.16 -1.76
N ALA A 395 -2.94 -20.00 -1.15
CA ALA A 395 -1.79 -19.83 -0.27
C ALA A 395 -1.84 -20.79 0.92
N LYS A 396 -0.66 -21.17 1.41
CA LYS A 396 -0.51 -22.06 2.58
C LYS A 396 0.16 -21.31 3.71
N PHE A 397 -0.11 -21.71 4.95
CA PHE A 397 0.62 -21.16 6.08
C PHE A 397 2.03 -21.76 6.19
N TRP A 398 2.94 -20.99 6.79
CA TRP A 398 4.29 -21.44 7.10
C TRP A 398 4.28 -22.39 8.32
N LYS A 399 4.25 -23.71 8.06
CA LYS A 399 4.28 -24.83 9.05
C LYS A 399 3.12 -24.83 10.06
N ASP A 400 2.48 -25.98 10.28
CA ASP A 400 1.59 -26.27 11.43
C ASP A 400 0.45 -25.26 11.78
N PHE A 401 0.08 -24.37 10.85
CA PHE A 401 -0.95 -23.33 11.02
C PHE A 401 -2.18 -23.53 10.09
N ASP A 402 -2.41 -24.74 9.58
CA ASP A 402 -3.37 -25.01 8.48
C ASP A 402 -4.86 -25.12 8.90
N VAL A 403 -5.33 -24.29 9.85
CA VAL A 403 -6.75 -24.23 10.20
C VAL A 403 -7.37 -22.91 9.75
N TRP A 404 -8.01 -22.96 8.57
CA TRP A 404 -8.92 -21.90 8.13
C TRP A 404 -10.20 -21.97 8.97
N PRO A 405 -10.66 -20.86 9.58
CA PRO A 405 -11.96 -20.80 10.21
C PRO A 405 -13.07 -21.10 9.19
N GLU A 406 -14.21 -21.60 9.67
CA GLU A 406 -15.37 -21.78 8.81
C GLU A 406 -15.82 -20.43 8.20
N LEU A 407 -16.48 -20.53 7.05
CA LEU A 407 -17.07 -19.38 6.38
C LEU A 407 -18.10 -18.69 7.29
N MET A 408 -18.11 -17.37 7.23
CA MET A 408 -19.03 -16.51 7.96
C MET A 408 -20.16 -16.09 7.02
N TYR A 409 -21.38 -16.07 7.56
CA TYR A 409 -22.55 -15.58 6.85
C TYR A 409 -23.02 -14.28 7.47
N TRP A 410 -23.35 -13.31 6.63
CA TRP A 410 -23.71 -11.98 7.10
C TRP A 410 -24.96 -11.96 7.98
N ASN A 411 -26.00 -12.69 7.55
CA ASN A 411 -27.29 -12.73 8.23
C ASN A 411 -27.30 -13.60 9.50
N ASP A 412 -26.12 -13.99 9.99
CA ASP A 412 -25.95 -14.87 11.15
C ASP A 412 -25.29 -14.11 12.31
N PRO A 413 -26.03 -13.79 13.40
CA PRO A 413 -25.47 -13.13 14.59
C PRO A 413 -24.29 -13.89 15.20
N VAL A 414 -24.26 -15.22 15.06
CA VAL A 414 -23.14 -16.06 15.56
C VAL A 414 -21.86 -15.76 14.79
N SER A 415 -21.95 -15.46 13.49
CA SER A 415 -20.80 -15.07 12.66
C SER A 415 -20.18 -13.74 13.12
N GLN A 416 -20.97 -12.80 13.65
CA GLN A 416 -20.46 -11.52 14.18
C GLN A 416 -19.69 -11.71 15.50
N ASP A 417 -20.23 -12.50 16.43
CA ASP A 417 -19.55 -12.86 17.67
C ASP A 417 -18.20 -13.57 17.36
N ARG A 418 -18.21 -14.49 16.38
CA ARG A 418 -16.99 -15.17 15.92
C ARG A 418 -15.95 -14.22 15.33
N LEU A 419 -16.37 -13.20 14.56
CA LEU A 419 -15.46 -12.20 14.00
C LEU A 419 -14.71 -11.45 15.10
N SER A 420 -15.41 -11.04 16.16
CA SER A 420 -14.79 -10.36 17.30
C SER A 420 -13.74 -11.22 18.00
N LYS A 421 -13.99 -12.55 18.07
CA LYS A 421 -13.11 -13.56 18.71
C LYS A 421 -11.94 -14.02 17.83
N LEU A 422 -11.83 -13.60 16.58
CA LEU A 422 -10.69 -13.97 15.73
C LEU A 422 -9.37 -13.47 16.34
N GLY A 423 -8.32 -14.30 16.28
CA GLY A 423 -7.00 -13.96 16.82
C GLY A 423 -6.29 -12.83 16.06
N GLN A 424 -5.11 -12.43 16.54
CA GLN A 424 -4.33 -11.29 16.02
C GLN A 424 -3.84 -11.44 14.56
N VAL A 425 -3.88 -12.67 14.01
CA VAL A 425 -3.59 -12.97 12.61
C VAL A 425 -4.64 -12.37 11.67
N TRP A 426 -5.82 -12.02 12.16
CA TRP A 426 -6.89 -11.48 11.33
C TRP A 426 -6.88 -9.94 11.33
N GLU A 427 -6.89 -9.35 10.13
CA GLU A 427 -7.20 -7.94 9.95
C GLU A 427 -8.71 -7.78 9.86
N LYS A 428 -9.30 -7.17 10.90
CA LYS A 428 -10.76 -7.11 11.11
C LYS A 428 -11.37 -5.83 10.56
N ASP A 429 -10.54 -4.93 10.04
CA ASP A 429 -10.93 -3.67 9.42
C ASP A 429 -11.66 -3.89 8.07
N ILE A 430 -12.86 -4.47 8.11
CA ILE A 430 -13.62 -4.88 6.91
C ILE A 430 -14.05 -3.67 6.06
N PHE A 431 -14.25 -2.50 6.67
CA PHE A 431 -14.77 -1.31 6.01
C PHE A 431 -14.02 -0.03 6.38
N ASP A 432 -14.23 0.99 5.55
CA ASP A 432 -13.59 2.29 5.66
C ASP A 432 -14.38 3.26 6.56
N ALA A 433 -14.09 3.19 7.86
CA ALA A 433 -14.71 4.05 8.87
C ALA A 433 -14.43 5.56 8.66
N SER A 434 -13.42 5.94 7.87
CA SER A 434 -13.13 7.36 7.59
C SER A 434 -14.27 8.08 6.86
N THR A 435 -15.20 7.32 6.27
CA THR A 435 -16.34 7.86 5.54
C THR A 435 -17.57 8.17 6.41
N VAL A 436 -17.59 7.71 7.67
CA VAL A 436 -18.73 7.93 8.59
C VAL A 436 -19.09 9.43 8.74
N PRO A 437 -18.14 10.35 8.98
CA PRO A 437 -18.50 11.76 9.20
C PRO A 437 -19.13 12.42 7.96
N SER A 438 -18.68 12.05 6.75
CA SER A 438 -19.31 12.54 5.51
C SER A 438 -20.72 11.98 5.34
N LEU A 439 -20.94 10.69 5.61
CA LEU A 439 -22.25 10.07 5.46
C LEU A 439 -23.27 10.66 6.46
N LEU A 440 -22.86 10.90 7.71
CA LEU A 440 -23.71 11.56 8.70
C LEU A 440 -24.09 12.98 8.27
N ARG A 441 -23.13 13.74 7.71
CA ARG A 441 -23.40 15.08 7.18
C ARG A 441 -24.36 15.05 6.00
N ASP A 442 -24.23 14.09 5.10
CA ASP A 442 -25.12 13.96 3.94
C ASP A 442 -26.56 13.71 4.39
N ILE A 443 -26.76 12.83 5.39
CA ILE A 443 -28.07 12.57 6.02
C ILE A 443 -28.62 13.81 6.73
N GLN A 444 -27.77 14.56 7.44
CA GLN A 444 -28.20 15.80 8.11
C GLN A 444 -28.65 16.88 7.10
N LEU A 445 -27.98 16.99 5.96
CA LEU A 445 -28.26 18.00 4.94
C LEU A 445 -29.43 17.62 4.02
N HIS A 446 -29.58 16.35 3.66
CA HIS A 446 -30.53 15.87 2.64
C HIS A 446 -31.65 15.00 3.23
N GLY A 447 -31.63 14.73 4.53
CA GLY A 447 -32.63 13.90 5.20
C GLY A 447 -32.57 12.41 4.81
N VAL A 448 -33.66 11.70 5.10
CA VAL A 448 -33.81 10.24 4.85
C VAL A 448 -33.86 9.90 3.35
N GLU A 449 -33.94 10.89 2.46
CA GLU A 449 -33.87 10.68 1.00
C GLU A 449 -32.49 10.20 0.53
N CYS A 450 -31.46 10.32 1.39
CA CYS A 450 -30.14 9.76 1.15
C CYS A 450 -30.07 8.26 1.55
N PHE A 451 -30.93 7.42 0.95
CA PHE A 451 -31.02 5.98 1.23
C PHE A 451 -29.66 5.28 1.14
N ASP A 452 -28.83 5.66 0.17
CA ASP A 452 -27.48 5.10 0.00
C ASP A 452 -26.56 5.37 1.21
N ALA A 453 -26.68 6.53 1.85
CA ALA A 453 -25.87 6.84 3.03
C ALA A 453 -26.38 6.08 4.27
N VAL A 454 -27.70 5.95 4.41
CA VAL A 454 -28.35 5.19 5.48
C VAL A 454 -27.97 3.71 5.37
N ASP A 455 -28.06 3.11 4.19
CA ASP A 455 -27.69 1.70 3.95
C ASP A 455 -26.21 1.43 4.28
N ARG A 456 -25.32 2.36 3.91
CA ARG A 456 -23.89 2.26 4.24
C ARG A 456 -23.65 2.33 5.75
N LEU A 457 -24.28 3.27 6.44
CA LEU A 457 -24.15 3.36 7.90
C LEU A 457 -24.76 2.14 8.59
N ALA A 458 -25.90 1.63 8.12
CA ALA A 458 -26.51 0.41 8.62
C ALA A 458 -25.55 -0.78 8.47
N PHE A 459 -24.95 -0.96 7.29
CA PHE A 459 -23.93 -1.98 7.04
C PHE A 459 -22.71 -1.83 7.98
N MET A 460 -22.22 -0.60 8.18
CA MET A 460 -21.07 -0.36 9.07
C MET A 460 -21.44 -0.62 10.55
N ALA A 461 -22.61 -0.18 11.00
CA ALA A 461 -23.11 -0.32 12.37
C ALA A 461 -23.27 -1.78 12.79
N SER A 462 -23.60 -2.65 11.84
CA SER A 462 -23.76 -4.09 12.08
C SER A 462 -22.44 -4.84 12.31
N PHE A 463 -21.28 -4.17 12.27
CA PHE A 463 -20.02 -4.67 12.79
C PHE A 463 -19.63 -3.83 14.03
N GLY A 464 -19.81 -4.41 15.23
CA GLY A 464 -19.91 -3.71 16.52
C GLY A 464 -18.86 -2.66 16.91
N GLU A 465 -17.69 -2.58 16.25
CA GLU A 465 -16.72 -1.49 16.46
C GLU A 465 -17.23 -0.13 15.96
N CYS A 466 -18.15 -0.12 14.97
CA CYS A 466 -18.71 1.13 14.46
C CYS A 466 -19.68 1.79 15.44
N PHE A 467 -20.34 1.05 16.33
CA PHE A 467 -21.29 1.60 17.29
C PHE A 467 -20.60 2.61 18.23
N ILE A 468 -19.36 2.33 18.66
CA ILE A 468 -18.58 3.21 19.53
C ILE A 468 -18.13 4.48 18.76
N SER A 469 -17.71 4.33 17.50
CA SER A 469 -17.34 5.48 16.66
C SER A 469 -18.55 6.34 16.29
N LEU A 470 -19.69 5.74 15.99
CA LEU A 470 -20.97 6.44 15.76
C LEU A 470 -21.40 7.23 17.00
N LEU A 471 -21.30 6.63 18.20
CA LEU A 471 -21.64 7.30 19.46
C LEU A 471 -20.75 8.51 19.76
N GLN A 472 -19.46 8.48 19.44
CA GLN A 472 -18.53 9.62 19.63
C GLN A 472 -18.79 10.83 18.71
N PHE A 473 -19.59 10.65 17.65
CA PHE A 473 -19.96 11.74 16.73
C PHE A 473 -21.41 12.19 16.86
N VAL A 474 -22.27 11.37 17.50
CA VAL A 474 -23.69 11.67 17.74
C VAL A 474 -23.93 12.32 19.11
N PHE A 475 -23.04 12.06 20.08
CA PHE A 475 -22.98 12.69 21.40
C PHE A 475 -21.64 13.41 21.57
#